data_AF-A0A415VC78-F1
#
_entry.id   AF-A0A415VC78-F1
#
_cell.length_a   1.000
_cell.length_b   1.000
_cell.length_c   1.000
_cell.angle_alpha   90.00
_cell.angle_beta   90.00
_cell.angle_gamma   90.00
#
_symmetry.space_group_name_H-M   'P 1'
#
loop_
_entity.id
_entity.type
_entity.pdbx_description
1 polymer ?
#
loop_
_entity_poly.entity_id
_entity_poly.type
_entity_poly.pdbx_seq_one_letter_code
_entity_poly.pdbx_strand_id
1 'polypeptide(L)' 'MLFKKISRRCLLTFDGGAKIQVILTMPKPTKPIFPKEMERQFVKQLNESQPNAAHKVIKCHIMRN' A
#
# COMPACT_ATOMS: atom_id res chain seq x y z
N MET A 1 23.26 5.08 -7.47
CA MET A 1 22.73 4.09 -6.49
C MET A 1 21.44 3.50 -7.05
N LEU A 2 21.44 2.22 -7.47
CA LEU A 2 20.20 1.54 -7.86
C LEU A 2 19.39 1.22 -6.60
N PHE A 3 18.30 1.94 -6.36
CA PHE A 3 17.31 1.54 -5.37
C PHE A 3 16.75 0.16 -5.77
N LYS A 4 17.15 -0.91 -5.07
CA LYS A 4 16.55 -2.24 -5.27
C LYS A 4 15.05 -2.10 -5.04
N LYS A 5 14.21 -2.42 -6.03
CA LYS A 5 12.75 -2.41 -5.87
C LYS A 5 12.30 -3.73 -5.23
N ILE A 6 11.40 -3.67 -4.27
CA ILE A 6 10.72 -4.84 -3.73
C ILE A 6 9.28 -4.83 -4.22
N SER A 7 8.81 -5.99 -4.69
CA SER A 7 7.42 -6.19 -5.04
C SER A 7 6.77 -7.07 -3.98
N ARG A 8 5.67 -6.60 -3.39
CA ARG A 8 4.91 -7.35 -2.39
C ARG A 8 3.45 -7.40 -2.77
N ARG A 9 2.85 -8.57 -2.60
CA ARG A 9 1.41 -8.72 -2.78
C ARG A 9 0.72 -8.09 -1.57
N CYS A 10 -0.31 -7.31 -1.83
CA CYS A 10 -1.07 -6.57 -0.84
C CYS A 10 -2.57 -6.73 -1.11
N LEU A 11 -3.35 -6.74 -0.05
CA LEU A 11 -4.80 -6.75 -0.12
C LEU A 11 -5.30 -5.36 0.26
N LEU A 12 -5.93 -4.68 -0.69
CA LEU A 12 -6.60 -3.40 -0.47
C LEU A 12 -8.06 -3.64 -0.13
N THR A 13 -8.55 -2.98 0.90
CA THR A 13 -9.98 -2.91 1.23
C THR A 13 -10.44 -1.47 1.01
N PHE A 14 -11.52 -1.33 0.26
CA PHE A 14 -12.18 -0.06 -0.03
C PHE A 14 -13.35 0.18 0.93
N ASP A 15 -13.79 1.43 1.04
CA ASP A 15 -14.93 1.83 1.87
C ASP A 15 -16.21 1.06 1.52
N GLY A 16 -16.42 0.73 0.24
CA GLY A 16 -17.54 -0.10 -0.23
C GLY A 16 -17.45 -1.59 0.11
N GLY A 17 -16.48 -2.01 0.94
CA GLY A 17 -16.29 -3.42 1.33
C GLY A 17 -15.59 -4.29 0.28
N ALA A 18 -15.37 -3.76 -0.92
CA ALA A 18 -14.62 -4.44 -1.98
C ALA A 18 -13.17 -4.70 -1.54
N LYS A 19 -12.66 -5.89 -1.91
CA LYS A 19 -11.27 -6.31 -1.63
C LYS A 19 -10.57 -6.63 -2.95
N ILE A 20 -9.41 -6.02 -3.16
CA ILE A 20 -8.62 -6.24 -4.37
C ILE A 20 -7.21 -6.66 -3.96
N GLN A 21 -6.71 -7.71 -4.61
CA GLN A 21 -5.32 -8.13 -4.47
C GLN A 21 -4.47 -7.43 -5.52
N VAL A 22 -3.45 -6.71 -5.07
CA VAL A 22 -2.56 -5.93 -5.92
C VAL A 22 -1.10 -6.24 -5.61
N ILE A 23 -0.22 -6.03 -6.59
CA ILE A 23 1.23 -6.11 -6.38
C ILE A 23 1.75 -4.69 -6.20
N LEU A 24 2.17 -4.34 -4.98
CA LEU A 24 2.82 -3.06 -4.71
C LEU A 24 4.32 -3.18 -4.97
N THR A 25 4.82 -2.35 -5.88
CA THR A 25 6.25 -2.20 -6.13
C THR A 25 6.73 -0.94 -5.44
N MET A 26 7.64 -1.10 -4.49
CA MET A 26 8.19 0.00 -3.69
C MET A 26 9.72 -0.07 -3.66
N PRO A 27 10.41 1.07 -3.53
CA PRO A 27 11.84 1.05 -3.29
C PRO A 27 12.13 0.30 -1.98
N LYS A 28 13.20 -0.50 -1.94
CA LYS A 28 13.62 -1.20 -0.73
C LYS A 28 13.80 -0.15 0.37
N PRO A 29 13.07 -0.28 1.50
CA PRO A 29 13.21 0.66 2.60
C PRO A 29 14.67 0.68 3.05
N THR A 30 15.28 1.86 3.07
CA THR A 30 16.64 2.06 3.60
C THR A 30 16.64 2.05 5.12
N LYS A 31 15.48 2.27 5.75
CA LYS A 31 15.25 2.21 7.20
C LYS A 31 14.21 1.14 7.55
N PRO A 32 14.35 0.43 8.68
CA PRO A 32 13.30 -0.42 9.19
C PRO A 32 12.09 0.45 9.56
N ILE A 33 10.99 0.29 8.82
CA ILE A 33 9.71 0.92 9.10
C ILE A 33 8.77 -0.16 9.64
N PHE A 34 8.01 0.16 10.69
CA PHE A 34 7.04 -0.79 11.22
C PHE A 34 5.96 -1.09 10.16
N PRO A 35 5.55 -2.35 10.00
CA PRO A 35 4.60 -2.73 8.95
C PRO A 35 3.28 -1.96 9.02
N LYS A 36 2.76 -1.73 10.23
CA LYS A 36 1.53 -0.97 10.46
C LYS A 36 1.67 0.49 10.03
N GLU A 37 2.84 1.10 10.24
CA GLU A 37 3.09 2.47 9.80
C GLU A 37 3.21 2.54 8.29
N MET A 38 3.88 1.56 7.67
CA MET A 38 3.97 1.42 6.22
C MET A 38 2.57 1.29 5.60
N GLU A 39 1.71 0.42 6.15
CA GLU A 39 0.33 0.25 5.70
C GLU A 39 -0.46 1.57 5.78
N ARG A 40 -0.33 2.33 6.89
CA ARG A 40 -0.98 3.64 7.04
C ARG A 40 -0.48 4.65 6.01
N GLN A 41 0.83 4.72 5.79
CA GLN A 41 1.42 5.62 4.78
C GLN A 41 0.93 5.26 3.38
N PHE A 42 0.82 3.98 3.04
CA PHE A 42 0.28 3.55 1.75
C PHE A 42 -1.17 3.96 1.54
N VAL A 43 -2.02 3.77 2.54
CA VAL A 43 -3.42 4.19 2.46
C VAL A 43 -3.52 5.70 2.23
N LYS A 44 -2.71 6.49 2.97
CA LYS A 44 -2.67 7.93 2.80
C LYS A 44 -2.20 8.33 1.41
N GLN A 45 -1.07 7.79 0.94
CA GLN A 45 -0.52 8.08 -0.39
C GLN A 45 -1.47 7.70 -1.52
N LEU A 46 -2.18 6.57 -1.41
CA LEU A 46 -3.16 6.15 -2.42
C LEU A 46 -4.34 7.13 -2.49
N ASN A 47 -4.88 7.53 -1.34
CA ASN A 47 -5.99 8.47 -1.28
C ASN A 47 -5.56 9.89 -1.72
N GLU A 48 -4.33 10.31 -1.42
CA GLU A 48 -3.76 11.58 -1.90
C GLU A 48 -3.46 11.56 -3.41
N SER A 49 -3.04 10.41 -3.95
CA SER A 49 -2.75 10.25 -5.39
C SER A 49 -4.02 10.22 -6.23
N GLN A 50 -5.16 9.79 -5.66
CA GLN A 50 -6.45 9.71 -6.34
C GLN A 50 -7.54 10.43 -5.52
N PRO A 51 -7.50 11.77 -5.43
CA PRO A 51 -8.42 12.53 -4.60
C PRO A 51 -9.88 12.39 -5.07
N ASN A 52 -10.08 12.14 -6.36
CA ASN A 52 -11.40 12.01 -7.01
C ASN A 52 -11.87 10.55 -7.12
N ALA A 53 -11.19 9.60 -6.48
CA ALA A 53 -11.64 8.21 -6.50
C ALA A 53 -13.02 8.07 -5.84
N ALA A 54 -13.95 7.42 -6.54
CA ALA A 54 -15.30 7.18 -6.02
C ALA A 54 -15.30 6.34 -4.73
N HIS A 55 -14.30 5.46 -4.59
CA HIS A 55 -14.09 4.63 -3.42
C HIS A 55 -12.68 4.85 -2.87
N LYS A 56 -12.60 5.17 -1.58
CA LYS A 56 -11.35 5.41 -0.88
C LYS A 56 -10.81 4.11 -0.29
N VAL A 57 -9.50 3.99 -0.27
CA VAL A 57 -8.84 2.88 0.42
C VAL A 57 -8.93 3.12 1.92
N ILE A 58 -9.47 2.16 2.66
CA ILE A 58 -9.59 2.22 4.12
C ILE A 58 -8.54 1.36 4.82
N LYS A 59 -8.08 0.29 4.16
CA LYS A 59 -7.11 -0.65 4.72
C LYS A 59 -6.22 -1.22 3.62
N CYS A 60 -4.92 -1.23 3.88
CA CYS A 60 -3.94 -1.97 3.10
C CYS A 60 -3.37 -3.06 4.01
N HIS A 61 -3.38 -4.31 3.56
CA HIS A 61 -2.71 -5.39 4.23
C HIS A 61 -1.57 -5.92 3.36
N ILE A 62 -0.33 -5.75 3.80
CA ILE A 62 0.84 -6.23 3.06
C ILE A 62 1.07 -7.68 3.43
N MET A 63 0.88 -8.60 2.47
CA MET A 63 1.11 -10.02 2.72
C MET A 63 2.60 -10.31 2.84
N ARG A 64 2.93 -11.17 3.79
CA ARG A 64 4.28 -11.67 4.02
C ARG A 64 4.26 -13.16 3.68
N ASN A 65 4.84 -13.49 2.52
CA ASN A 65 5.32 -14.84 2.24
C ASN A 65 6.82 -14.88 2.53
#